data_AF-E4YGQ9-F1
#
_entry.id   AF-E4YGQ9-F1
#
_cell.length_a   1.000
_cell.length_b   1.000
_cell.length_c   1.000
_cell.angle_alpha   90.00
_cell.angle_beta   90.00
_cell.angle_gamma   90.00
#
_symmetry.space_group_name_H-M   'P 1'
#
loop_
_entity.id
_entity.type
_entity.pdbx_description
1 polymer ?
#
loop_
_entity_poly.entity_id
_entity_poly.type
_entity_poly.pdbx_seq_one_letter_code
_entity_poly.pdbx_strand_id
1 'polypeptide(L)'
;MAIFLFPKNFKKEIDKLRDSEEENVEAVGCLKTRAKPVRDPASKYFLPKQIYEPETFTHYFSGASYVTTGNLALRMASAIKRTLILPYDDVFVGKLIKNAGQQDFLAGVDDICSGLNPKRIQNDILDDPCLLRKSWPVAHKYSDLEYMKKIFLRTISEECSATDYL
;
A
#
# COMPACT_ATOMS: atom_id res chain seq x y z
N MET A 1 17.25 -2.41 -3.44
CA MET A 1 15.84 -2.86 -3.37
C MET A 1 15.01 -1.81 -4.08
N ALA A 2 14.27 -2.18 -5.12
CA ALA A 2 13.46 -1.24 -5.89
C ALA A 2 11.96 -1.38 -5.58
N ILE A 3 11.26 -0.27 -5.69
CA ILE A 3 9.80 -0.21 -5.78
C ILE A 3 9.48 0.15 -7.23
N PHE A 4 8.55 -0.60 -7.82
CA PHE A 4 8.08 -0.33 -9.17
C PHE A 4 6.60 0.02 -9.13
N LEU A 5 6.22 1.15 -9.74
CA LEU A 5 4.85 1.62 -9.81
C LEU A 5 4.30 1.34 -11.20
N PHE A 6 3.10 0.75 -11.29
CA PHE A 6 2.40 0.57 -12.57
C PHE A 6 1.36 1.69 -12.72
N PRO A 7 1.66 2.79 -13.46
CA PRO A 7 0.87 4.02 -13.35
C PRO A 7 -0.59 3.84 -13.78
N LYS A 8 -0.86 3.03 -14.81
CA LYS A 8 -2.22 2.73 -15.28
C LYS A 8 -3.04 1.97 -14.24
N ASN A 9 -2.41 1.04 -13.51
CA ASN A 9 -3.07 0.25 -12.48
C ASN A 9 -3.32 1.13 -11.24
N PHE A 10 -2.33 1.93 -10.87
CA PHE A 10 -2.45 2.89 -9.78
C PHE A 10 -3.55 3.93 -10.03
N LYS A 11 -3.73 4.36 -11.30
CA LYS A 11 -4.85 5.22 -11.70
C LYS A 11 -6.20 4.58 -11.41
N LYS A 12 -6.36 3.26 -11.60
CA LYS A 12 -7.62 2.57 -11.26
C LYS A 12 -7.95 2.68 -9.78
N GLU A 13 -6.95 2.57 -8.91
CA GLU A 13 -7.14 2.75 -7.46
C GLU A 13 -7.51 4.20 -7.11
N ILE A 14 -6.96 5.19 -7.83
CA ILE A 14 -7.35 6.59 -7.70
C ILE A 14 -8.78 6.83 -8.21
N ASP A 15 -9.13 6.28 -9.38
CA ASP A 15 -10.46 6.42 -9.97
C ASP A 15 -11.52 5.79 -9.03
N LYS A 16 -11.22 4.63 -8.42
CA LYS A 16 -12.10 4.03 -7.40
C LYS A 16 -12.35 4.95 -6.21
N LEU A 17 -11.33 5.64 -5.71
CA LEU A 17 -11.48 6.62 -4.62
C LEU A 17 -12.28 7.87 -5.06
N ARG A 18 -12.22 8.25 -6.34
CA ARG A 18 -12.94 9.41 -6.87
C ARG A 18 -14.40 9.09 -7.16
N ASP A 19 -14.63 7.92 -7.74
CA ASP A 19 -15.91 7.50 -8.32
C ASP A 19 -16.71 6.59 -7.35
N SER A 20 -16.22 6.38 -6.11
CA SER A 20 -16.95 5.60 -5.11
C SER A 20 -18.24 6.30 -4.70
N GLU A 21 -19.38 5.83 -5.23
CA GLU A 21 -20.71 6.25 -4.79
C GLU A 21 -21.08 5.67 -3.40
N GLU A 22 -20.45 4.56 -2.98
CA GLU A 22 -20.93 3.76 -1.84
C GLU A 22 -20.13 3.87 -0.53
N GLU A 23 -18.93 4.44 -0.48
CA GLU A 23 -18.19 4.49 0.78
C GLU A 23 -17.40 5.80 0.90
N ASN A 24 -17.43 6.42 2.08
CA ASN A 24 -16.62 7.58 2.45
C ASN A 24 -15.13 7.21 2.55
N VAL A 25 -14.58 6.42 1.62
CA VAL A 25 -13.19 5.98 1.67
C VAL A 25 -12.29 7.15 1.34
N GLU A 26 -11.39 7.45 2.26
CA GLU A 26 -10.44 8.55 2.14
C GLU A 26 -9.02 8.05 1.86
N ALA A 27 -8.77 6.75 2.04
CA ALA A 27 -7.53 6.10 1.63
C ALA A 27 -7.65 4.59 1.42
N VAL A 28 -6.84 4.08 0.49
CA VAL A 28 -6.69 2.64 0.19
C VAL A 28 -5.22 2.23 0.25
N GLY A 29 -4.96 1.01 0.69
CA GLY A 29 -3.62 0.46 0.71
C GLY A 29 -3.56 -0.91 1.37
N CYS A 30 -2.36 -1.33 1.77
CA CYS A 30 -2.22 -2.57 2.52
C CYS A 30 -2.61 -2.38 4.00
N LEU A 31 -3.91 -2.41 4.28
CA LEU A 31 -4.44 -2.11 5.60
C LEU A 31 -4.02 -3.18 6.63
N LYS A 32 -3.37 -2.74 7.71
CA LYS A 32 -3.03 -3.55 8.86
C LYS A 32 -3.93 -3.19 10.02
N THR A 33 -4.68 -4.17 10.50
CA THR A 33 -5.52 -4.04 11.69
C THR A 33 -4.93 -4.87 12.82
N ARG A 34 -4.93 -4.33 14.05
CA ARG A 34 -4.48 -5.02 15.28
C ARG A 34 -3.04 -5.56 15.24
N ALA A 35 -2.15 -4.97 14.42
CA ALA A 35 -0.74 -5.31 14.42
C ALA A 35 -0.12 -5.03 15.79
N LYS A 36 0.78 -5.89 16.24
CA LYS A 36 1.43 -5.78 17.56
C LYS A 36 2.84 -5.20 17.44
N PRO A 37 3.25 -4.29 18.33
CA PRO A 37 4.64 -3.87 18.42
C PRO A 37 5.55 -5.07 18.73
N VAL A 38 6.70 -5.16 18.06
CA VAL A 38 7.68 -6.21 18.37
C VAL A 38 8.46 -5.80 19.61
N ARG A 39 8.46 -6.65 20.64
CA ARG A 39 9.12 -6.38 21.93
C ARG A 39 10.46 -7.09 22.10
N ASP A 40 10.92 -7.79 21.07
CA ASP A 40 12.22 -8.44 21.02
C ASP A 40 13.32 -7.43 20.63
N PRO A 41 14.30 -7.14 21.50
CA PRO A 41 15.41 -6.22 21.22
C PRO A 41 16.29 -6.61 20.03
N ALA A 42 16.30 -7.89 19.62
CA ALA A 42 17.08 -8.34 18.47
C ALA A 42 16.40 -8.02 17.12
N SER A 43 15.11 -7.66 17.15
CA SER A 43 14.36 -7.33 15.95
C SER A 43 14.67 -5.91 15.48
N LYS A 44 14.85 -5.73 14.17
CA LYS A 44 14.88 -4.40 13.55
C LYS A 44 13.57 -3.60 13.72
N TYR A 45 12.51 -4.26 14.16
CA TYR A 45 11.20 -3.66 14.47
C TYR A 45 10.95 -3.57 15.99
N PHE A 46 12.01 -3.64 16.81
CA PHE A 46 11.90 -3.50 18.25
C PHE A 46 11.34 -2.13 18.66
N LEU A 47 10.21 -2.14 19.38
CA LEU A 47 9.63 -0.97 20.02
C LEU A 47 9.40 -1.26 21.51
N PRO A 48 10.13 -0.62 22.44
CA PRO A 48 9.95 -0.85 23.87
C PRO A 48 8.63 -0.28 24.41
N LYS A 49 8.13 -0.85 25.52
CA LYS A 49 6.86 -0.42 26.16
C LYS A 49 6.92 1.02 26.68
N GLN A 50 8.11 1.48 27.06
CA GLN A 50 8.35 2.84 27.55
C GLN A 50 8.13 3.91 26.47
N ILE A 51 8.34 3.56 25.19
CA ILE A 51 8.08 4.46 24.06
C ILE A 51 6.63 4.32 23.59
N TYR A 52 6.11 3.09 23.53
CA TYR A 52 4.75 2.81 23.10
C TYR A 52 4.14 1.73 23.99
N GLU A 53 3.34 2.15 24.95
CA GLU A 53 2.71 1.29 25.95
C GLU A 53 1.61 0.36 25.36
N PRO A 54 0.74 0.81 24.42
CA PRO A 54 -0.33 -0.05 23.91
C PRO A 54 0.16 -1.35 23.26
N GLU A 55 -0.63 -2.42 23.42
CA GLU A 55 -0.31 -3.75 22.88
C GLU A 55 -0.60 -3.90 21.38
N THR A 56 -1.34 -2.95 20.80
CA THR A 56 -1.65 -2.91 19.36
C THR A 56 -1.42 -1.52 18.78
N PHE A 57 -0.99 -1.50 17.52
CA PHE A 57 -1.01 -0.30 16.70
C PHE A 57 -2.43 0.01 16.25
N THR A 58 -2.67 1.29 15.99
CA THR A 58 -3.87 1.74 15.27
C THR A 58 -3.83 1.26 13.82
N HIS A 59 -4.94 1.33 13.09
CA HIS A 59 -4.93 0.97 11.67
C HIS A 59 -3.96 1.85 10.89
N TYR A 60 -3.14 1.21 10.06
CA TYR A 60 -2.16 1.85 9.19
C TYR A 60 -2.01 1.06 7.90
N PHE A 61 -1.45 1.69 6.86
CA PHE A 61 -1.11 0.99 5.63
C PHE A 61 0.35 0.58 5.64
N SER A 62 0.63 -0.71 5.55
CA SER A 62 2.00 -1.22 5.39
C SER A 62 2.33 -1.40 3.91
N GLY A 63 3.48 -2.01 3.60
CA GLY A 63 3.88 -2.28 2.23
C GLY A 63 4.50 -1.08 1.53
N ALA A 64 4.44 -1.07 0.20
CA ALA A 64 5.24 -0.16 -0.62
C ALA A 64 4.53 1.14 -1.03
N SER A 65 3.20 1.17 -0.91
CA SER A 65 2.39 2.32 -1.31
C SER A 65 1.02 2.29 -0.65
N TYR A 66 0.38 3.45 -0.59
CA TYR A 66 -1.05 3.64 -0.35
C TYR A 66 -1.49 4.89 -1.12
N VAL A 67 -2.80 5.06 -1.30
CA VAL A 67 -3.41 6.24 -1.92
C VAL A 67 -4.29 6.92 -0.88
N THR A 68 -4.24 8.24 -0.81
CA THR A 68 -5.09 9.06 0.06
C THR A 68 -5.69 10.19 -0.76
N THR A 69 -6.88 10.64 -0.38
CA THR A 69 -7.42 11.91 -0.85
C THR A 69 -6.59 13.08 -0.31
N GLY A 70 -6.76 14.26 -0.92
CA GLY A 70 -6.23 15.50 -0.37
C GLY A 70 -6.88 15.92 0.95
N ASN A 71 -8.17 15.62 1.15
CA ASN A 71 -8.91 15.96 2.38
C ASN A 71 -8.32 15.25 3.59
N LEU A 72 -8.06 13.94 3.49
CA LEU A 72 -7.39 13.19 4.56
C LEU A 72 -5.96 13.68 4.80
N ALA A 73 -5.22 14.05 3.75
CA ALA A 73 -3.88 14.64 3.91
C ALA A 73 -3.90 15.93 4.75
N LEU A 74 -4.86 16.83 4.50
CA LEU A 74 -5.05 18.06 5.30
C LEU A 74 -5.44 17.75 6.75
N ARG A 75 -6.33 16.76 6.96
CA ARG A 75 -6.73 16.32 8.29
C ARG A 75 -5.55 15.73 9.08
N MET A 76 -4.72 14.91 8.45
CA MET A 76 -3.47 14.41 9.03
C MET A 76 -2.53 15.55 9.41
N ALA A 77 -2.36 16.55 8.54
CA ALA A 77 -1.51 17.71 8.81
C ALA A 77 -1.95 18.46 10.08
N SER A 78 -3.26 18.61 10.30
CA SER A 78 -3.82 19.22 11.51
C SER A 78 -3.52 18.44 12.80
N ALA A 79 -3.17 17.15 12.70
CA ALA A 79 -2.91 16.26 13.83
C ALA A 79 -1.43 16.16 14.23
N ILE A 80 -0.51 16.63 13.39
CA ILE A 80 0.95 16.45 13.57
C ILE A 80 1.40 16.91 14.96
N LYS A 81 1.04 18.14 15.38
CA LYS A 81 1.54 18.74 16.63
C LYS A 81 1.15 17.98 17.92
N ARG A 82 0.07 17.19 17.89
CA ARG A 82 -0.42 16.39 19.04
C ARG A 82 -0.14 14.90 18.90
N THR A 83 0.61 14.50 17.88
CA THR A 83 0.86 13.10 17.57
C THR A 83 2.27 12.71 17.97
N LEU A 84 2.39 11.69 18.82
CA LEU A 84 3.67 11.09 19.16
C LEU A 84 4.34 10.56 17.90
N ILE A 85 5.56 11.02 17.63
CA ILE A 85 6.39 10.48 16.56
C ILE A 85 6.81 9.06 16.93
N LEU A 86 6.56 8.12 16.01
CA LEU A 86 6.94 6.72 16.14
C LEU A 86 8.05 6.41 15.13
N PRO A 87 8.94 5.45 15.44
CA PRO A 87 10.08 5.13 14.56
C PRO A 87 9.69 4.41 13.27
N TYR A 88 8.41 4.06 13.11
CA TYR A 88 7.86 3.46 11.90
C TYR A 88 6.98 4.51 11.23
N ASP A 89 7.38 4.92 10.03
CA ASP A 89 6.71 5.91 9.22
C ASP A 89 5.27 5.51 8.91
N ASP A 90 5.05 4.26 8.52
CA ASP A 90 3.74 3.70 8.25
C ASP A 90 2.81 3.73 9.49
N VAL A 91 3.31 3.31 10.65
CA VAL A 91 2.57 3.39 11.92
C VAL A 91 2.34 4.84 12.36
N PHE A 92 3.31 5.74 12.15
CA PHE A 92 3.16 7.16 12.45
C PHE A 92 2.05 7.80 11.61
N VAL A 93 2.00 7.52 10.31
CA VAL A 93 0.88 7.93 9.43
C VAL A 93 -0.44 7.38 9.95
N GLY A 94 -0.50 6.08 10.31
CA GLY A 94 -1.71 5.51 10.94
C GLY A 94 -2.12 6.27 12.21
N LYS A 95 -1.16 6.67 13.04
CA LYS A 95 -1.42 7.47 14.24
C LYS A 95 -1.94 8.87 13.92
N LEU A 96 -1.45 9.53 12.86
CA LEU A 96 -2.01 10.80 12.38
C LEU A 96 -3.46 10.64 11.96
N ILE A 97 -3.78 9.59 11.19
CA ILE A 97 -5.15 9.28 10.77
C ILE A 97 -6.06 9.04 11.98
N LYS A 98 -5.58 8.28 12.98
CA LYS A 98 -6.30 8.08 14.25
C LYS A 98 -6.57 9.40 14.96
N ASN A 99 -5.55 10.23 15.14
CA ASN A 99 -5.67 11.49 15.85
C ASN A 99 -6.47 12.55 15.07
N ALA A 100 -6.70 12.34 13.78
CA ALA A 100 -7.63 13.10 12.95
C ALA A 100 -9.07 12.54 12.98
N GLY A 101 -9.32 11.40 13.64
CA GLY A 101 -10.63 10.76 13.69
C GLY A 101 -11.08 10.20 12.35
N GLN A 102 -10.17 9.59 11.59
CA GLN A 102 -10.42 9.15 10.20
C GLN A 102 -10.14 7.65 9.97
N GLN A 103 -10.19 6.83 11.02
CA GLN A 103 -9.85 5.39 10.91
C GLN A 103 -10.92 4.57 10.19
N ASP A 104 -12.18 5.03 10.22
CA ASP A 104 -13.33 4.33 9.60
C ASP A 104 -13.40 4.53 8.08
N PHE A 105 -12.56 5.42 7.54
CA PHE A 105 -12.51 5.79 6.12
C PHE A 105 -11.33 5.13 5.39
N LEU A 106 -10.78 4.06 5.96
CA LEU A 106 -9.65 3.32 5.40
C LEU A 106 -10.10 1.99 4.83
N ALA A 107 -9.68 1.69 3.60
CA ALA A 107 -9.98 0.43 2.93
C ALA A 107 -8.71 -0.36 2.58
N GLY A 108 -8.81 -1.69 2.68
CA GLY A 108 -7.74 -2.60 2.31
C GLY A 108 -7.77 -2.95 0.82
N VAL A 109 -6.59 -3.01 0.18
CA VAL A 109 -6.43 -3.49 -1.19
C VAL A 109 -5.35 -4.57 -1.21
N ASP A 110 -5.75 -5.81 -1.48
CA ASP A 110 -4.87 -6.98 -1.44
C ASP A 110 -3.75 -6.92 -2.49
N ASP A 111 -4.00 -6.32 -3.65
CA ASP A 111 -2.99 -6.13 -4.70
C ASP A 111 -1.87 -5.16 -4.27
N ILE A 112 -2.19 -4.16 -3.43
CA ILE A 112 -1.19 -3.29 -2.81
C ILE A 112 -0.43 -4.04 -1.70
N CYS A 113 -1.12 -4.91 -0.95
CA CYS A 113 -0.52 -5.71 0.12
C CYS A 113 0.46 -6.77 -0.35
N SER A 114 0.02 -7.56 -1.32
CA SER A 114 0.79 -8.68 -1.85
C SER A 114 1.99 -8.15 -2.64
N GLY A 115 1.78 -7.06 -3.38
CA GLY A 115 2.68 -6.59 -4.41
C GLY A 115 2.88 -7.64 -5.50
N LEU A 116 3.35 -7.22 -6.67
CA LEU A 116 3.91 -8.21 -7.59
C LEU A 116 5.08 -8.87 -6.82
N ASN A 117 5.12 -10.20 -6.66
CA ASN A 117 6.23 -10.89 -6.02
C ASN A 117 6.51 -12.18 -6.81
N PRO A 118 7.65 -12.33 -7.50
CA PRO A 118 7.89 -13.45 -8.41
C PRO A 118 8.03 -14.78 -7.68
N LYS A 119 8.30 -14.74 -6.37
CA LYS A 119 8.33 -15.95 -5.55
C LYS A 119 6.93 -16.45 -5.18
N ARG A 120 5.91 -15.61 -5.34
CA ARG A 120 4.50 -15.90 -5.03
C ARG A 120 3.63 -15.99 -6.29
N ILE A 121 4.08 -15.43 -7.39
CA ILE A 121 3.37 -15.37 -8.66
C ILE A 121 4.03 -16.37 -9.60
N GLN A 122 3.23 -17.24 -10.22
CA GLN A 122 3.70 -18.20 -11.20
C GLN A 122 4.25 -17.45 -12.44
N ASN A 123 5.28 -18.02 -13.09
CA ASN A 123 5.98 -17.34 -14.18
C ASN A 123 5.07 -16.99 -15.37
N ASP A 124 4.03 -17.79 -15.61
CA ASP A 124 3.00 -17.57 -16.62
C ASP A 124 2.25 -16.23 -16.44
N ILE A 125 1.95 -15.82 -15.21
CA ILE A 125 1.31 -14.54 -14.90
C ILE A 125 2.26 -13.37 -15.18
N LEU A 126 3.57 -13.55 -14.96
CA LEU A 126 4.59 -12.51 -15.22
C LEU A 126 4.90 -12.37 -16.71
N ASP A 127 4.64 -13.43 -17.49
CA ASP A 127 4.77 -13.41 -18.95
C ASP A 127 3.53 -12.86 -19.66
N ASP A 128 2.40 -12.74 -18.95
CA ASP A 128 1.16 -12.15 -19.46
C ASP A 128 1.05 -10.64 -19.13
N PRO A 129 1.22 -9.74 -20.12
CA PRO A 129 1.19 -8.30 -19.90
C PRO A 129 -0.19 -7.76 -19.51
N CYS A 130 -1.26 -8.47 -19.83
CA CYS A 130 -2.62 -8.01 -19.57
C CYS A 130 -3.11 -8.41 -18.18
N LEU A 131 -2.71 -9.56 -17.67
CA LEU A 131 -2.88 -9.92 -16.25
C LEU A 131 -2.10 -8.93 -15.37
N LEU A 132 -0.86 -8.62 -15.75
CA LEU A 132 -0.05 -7.60 -15.06
C LEU A 132 -0.73 -6.21 -15.05
N ARG A 133 -1.46 -5.85 -16.11
CA ARG A 133 -2.22 -4.59 -16.21
C ARG A 133 -3.58 -4.61 -15.48
N LYS A 134 -4.03 -5.76 -14.98
CA LYS A 134 -5.31 -5.90 -14.26
C LYS A 134 -5.17 -5.93 -12.74
N SER A 135 -4.05 -6.41 -12.20
CA SER A 135 -3.94 -6.70 -10.76
C SER A 135 -3.00 -5.75 -10.01
N TRP A 136 -1.67 -5.86 -10.15
CA TRP A 136 -0.75 -5.20 -9.21
C TRP A 136 -0.43 -3.74 -9.56
N PRO A 137 -0.77 -2.76 -8.68
CA PRO A 137 -0.39 -1.37 -8.89
C PRO A 137 1.04 -1.06 -8.45
N VAL A 138 1.62 -1.92 -7.60
CA VAL A 138 2.97 -1.77 -7.07
C VAL A 138 3.72 -3.12 -7.00
N ALA A 139 5.01 -3.08 -7.26
CA ALA A 139 5.95 -4.19 -7.12
C ALA A 139 6.96 -3.82 -6.03
N HIS A 140 7.22 -4.71 -5.07
CA HIS A 140 8.17 -4.43 -3.98
C HIS A 140 8.96 -5.65 -3.53
N LYS A 141 10.21 -5.39 -3.13
CA LYS A 141 11.30 -6.34 -2.91
C LYS A 141 11.78 -7.07 -4.16
N TYR A 142 11.99 -6.30 -5.23
CA TYR A 142 12.70 -6.78 -6.41
C TYR A 142 14.19 -6.49 -6.34
N SER A 143 14.96 -7.49 -6.72
CA SER A 143 16.42 -7.45 -6.84
C SER A 143 16.89 -7.48 -8.29
N ASP A 144 16.13 -8.13 -9.20
CA ASP A 144 16.42 -8.17 -10.63
C ASP A 144 15.78 -6.97 -11.36
N LEU A 145 16.60 -5.95 -11.60
CA LEU A 145 16.15 -4.70 -12.22
C LEU A 145 15.88 -4.83 -13.72
N GLU A 146 16.65 -5.66 -14.44
CA GLU A 146 16.44 -5.86 -15.87
C GLU A 146 15.16 -6.65 -16.12
N TYR A 147 14.89 -7.67 -15.30
CA TYR A 147 13.62 -8.38 -15.36
C TYR A 147 12.42 -7.46 -15.06
N MET A 148 12.55 -6.58 -14.07
CA MET A 148 11.50 -5.60 -13.75
C MET A 148 11.29 -4.57 -14.85
N LYS A 149 12.37 -4.09 -15.47
CA LYS A 149 12.31 -3.19 -16.61
C LYS A 149 11.60 -3.87 -17.78
N LYS A 150 11.89 -5.15 -18.05
CA LYS A 150 11.20 -5.93 -19.09
C LYS A 150 9.69 -6.05 -18.82
N ILE A 151 9.31 -6.41 -17.58
CA ILE A 151 7.90 -6.47 -17.15
C ILE A 151 7.23 -5.11 -17.35
N PHE A 152 7.84 -4.03 -16.87
CA PHE A 152 7.27 -2.69 -17.01
C PHE A 152 7.06 -2.29 -18.47
N LEU A 153 8.09 -2.47 -19.30
CA LEU A 153 8.03 -2.10 -20.72
C LEU A 153 6.88 -2.84 -21.42
N ARG A 154 6.67 -4.12 -21.12
CA ARG A 154 5.52 -4.88 -21.65
C ARG A 154 4.17 -4.29 -21.23
N THR A 155 4.01 -3.87 -19.97
CA THR A 155 2.75 -3.26 -19.49
C THR A 155 2.41 -1.92 -20.15
N ILE A 156 3.40 -1.24 -20.74
CA ILE A 156 3.17 0.03 -21.46
C ILE A 156 3.09 -0.15 -22.98
N SER A 157 3.75 -1.17 -23.55
CA SER A 157 3.89 -1.34 -25.01
C SER A 157 2.80 -2.18 -25.66
N GLU A 158 2.17 -3.11 -24.93
CA GLU A 158 1.19 -4.03 -25.51
C GLU A 158 -0.25 -3.57 -25.27
N GLU A 159 -1.06 -3.56 -26.34
CA GLU A 159 -2.49 -3.34 -26.26
C GLU A 159 -3.19 -4.64 -25.89
N CYS A 160 -3.86 -4.64 -24.74
CA CYS A 160 -4.70 -5.74 -24.30
C CYS A 160 -6.11 -5.53 -24.82
N SER A 161 -6.63 -6.48 -25.60
CA SER A 161 -8.02 -6.46 -26.03
C SER A 161 -8.93 -6.83 -24.85
N ALA A 162 -10.16 -6.33 -24.85
CA ALA A 162 -11.15 -6.70 -23.83
C ALA A 162 -11.54 -8.20 -23.89
N THR A 163 -11.29 -8.85 -25.02
CA THR A 163 -11.64 -10.25 -25.33
C THR A 163 -10.58 -11.28 -24.94
N ASP A 164 -9.37 -10.86 -24.57
CA ASP A 164 -8.23 -11.78 -24.35
C ASP A 164 -8.35 -12.68 -23.10
N TYR A 165 -9.44 -12.57 -22.34
CA TYR A 165 -9.63 -13.24 -21.04
C TYR A 165 -11.07 -13.68 -20.76
N LEU A 166 -11.87 -13.94 -21.81
CA LEU A 166 -13.12 -14.70 -21.65
C LEU A 166 -12.81 -16.19 -21.50
#